data_AF-A0A0C9LN79-F1
#
_entry.id   AF-A0A0C9LN79-F1
#
_cell.length_a   1.000
_cell.length_b   1.000
_cell.length_c   1.000
_cell.angle_alpha   90.00
_cell.angle_beta   90.00
_cell.angle_gamma   90.00
#
_symmetry.space_group_name_H-M   'P 1'
#
loop_
_entity.id
_entity.type
_entity.pdbx_description
1 polymer ?
#
loop_
_entity_poly.entity_id
_entity_poly.type
_entity_poly.pdbx_seq_one_letter_code
_entity_poly.pdbx_strand_id
1 'polypeptide(L)'
;MSDFWEVSGRIERDAQLEDFAFGPNTPEQRSRLADVFRTTMVQNPQQYWLKVTDKETGNIIAGSMWMIHPTVVPTVPDDTRPLPWLDSAPDKKQRVRQALDQGTSIKRRLYRQPHVALRIMFTDTDYTRRGGE
;
A
#
# COMPACT_ATOMS: atom_id res chain seq x y z
N MET A 1 4.17 -24.70 -24.01
CA MET A 1 3.42 -24.69 -22.74
C MET A 1 4.39 -24.53 -21.57
N SER A 2 4.58 -23.30 -21.10
CA SER A 2 4.87 -22.99 -19.70
C SER A 2 4.88 -21.46 -19.63
N ASP A 3 3.67 -20.89 -19.54
CA ASP A 3 3.47 -19.46 -19.31
C ASP A 3 4.11 -19.10 -17.97
N PHE A 4 5.31 -18.54 -18.06
CA PHE A 4 6.08 -18.02 -16.94
C PHE A 4 5.64 -16.56 -16.71
N TRP A 5 4.38 -16.44 -16.30
CA TRP A 5 3.71 -15.34 -15.61
C TRP A 5 4.17 -13.90 -15.92
N GLU A 6 3.31 -13.20 -16.66
CA GLU A 6 3.30 -11.74 -16.83
C GLU A 6 3.40 -11.02 -15.48
N VAL A 7 4.56 -10.39 -15.22
CA VAL A 7 4.71 -9.41 -14.15
C VAL A 7 4.08 -8.10 -14.64
N SER A 8 2.79 -7.95 -14.41
CA SER A 8 2.13 -6.65 -14.33
C SER A 8 1.69 -6.48 -12.89
N GLY A 9 2.12 -5.42 -12.22
CA GLY A 9 1.58 -5.03 -10.93
C GLY A 9 0.09 -4.68 -11.03
N ARG A 10 -0.75 -5.72 -11.01
CA ARG A 10 -2.13 -5.70 -10.55
C ARG A 10 -2.06 -6.34 -9.17
N ILE A 11 -2.50 -5.65 -8.13
CA ILE A 11 -3.01 -6.40 -6.97
C ILE A 11 -4.16 -7.19 -7.59
N GLU A 12 -4.03 -8.52 -7.72
CA GLU A 12 -5.15 -9.35 -8.15
C GLU A 12 -6.36 -8.88 -7.34
N ARG A 13 -7.42 -8.46 -8.02
CA ARG A 13 -8.68 -8.12 -7.35
C ARG A 13 -9.23 -9.42 -6.80
N ASP A 14 -8.76 -9.80 -5.64
CA ASP A 14 -9.45 -10.76 -4.81
C ASP A 14 -10.71 -10.04 -4.32
N ALA A 15 -11.85 -10.38 -4.92
CA ALA A 15 -13.15 -9.83 -4.55
C ALA A 15 -13.46 -10.03 -3.05
N GLN A 16 -12.80 -11.00 -2.38
CA GLN A 16 -12.91 -11.20 -0.94
C GLN A 16 -12.07 -10.21 -0.13
N LEU A 17 -11.07 -9.56 -0.75
CA LEU A 17 -10.10 -8.66 -0.13
C LEU A 17 -10.03 -7.27 -0.80
N GLU A 18 -11.00 -6.89 -1.63
CA GLU A 18 -10.99 -5.62 -2.39
C GLU A 18 -10.84 -4.37 -1.48
N ASP A 19 -11.31 -4.46 -0.22
CA ASP A 19 -11.23 -3.41 0.80
C ASP A 19 -10.17 -3.69 1.89
N PHE A 20 -9.32 -4.70 1.69
CA PHE A 20 -8.41 -5.25 2.70
C PHE A 20 -7.42 -4.21 3.23
N ALA A 21 -6.80 -3.44 2.34
CA ALA A 21 -5.72 -2.52 2.71
C ALA A 21 -6.21 -1.13 3.11
N PHE A 22 -7.23 -0.63 2.40
CA PHE A 22 -7.63 0.77 2.40
C PHE A 22 -9.12 1.01 2.66
N GLY A 23 -9.93 -0.03 2.84
CA GLY A 23 -11.37 0.13 2.95
C GLY A 23 -12.07 0.37 1.61
N PRO A 24 -13.40 0.58 1.64
CA PRO A 24 -14.20 0.73 0.44
C PRO A 24 -13.83 2.01 -0.32
N ASN A 25 -13.96 1.98 -1.65
CA ASN A 25 -13.63 3.13 -2.50
C ASN A 25 -14.74 4.21 -2.50
N THR A 26 -15.05 4.78 -1.34
CA THR A 26 -16.01 5.90 -1.19
C THR A 26 -15.28 7.25 -1.09
N PRO A 27 -15.94 8.38 -1.43
CA PRO A 27 -15.35 9.71 -1.25
C PRO A 27 -14.85 9.98 0.17
N GLU A 28 -15.61 9.56 1.19
CA GLU A 28 -15.30 9.76 2.59
C GLU A 28 -14.05 8.97 2.99
N GLN A 29 -13.95 7.71 2.56
CA GLN A 29 -12.80 6.88 2.84
C GLN A 29 -11.54 7.40 2.10
N ARG A 30 -11.69 7.87 0.86
CA ARG A 30 -10.58 8.52 0.13
C ARG A 30 -10.07 9.76 0.86
N SER A 31 -10.98 10.61 1.35
CA SER A 31 -10.62 11.80 2.13
C SER A 31 -9.87 11.42 3.42
N ARG A 32 -10.39 10.44 4.18
CA ARG A 32 -9.74 9.92 5.38
C ARG A 32 -8.33 9.38 5.09
N LEU A 33 -8.17 8.59 4.02
CA LEU A 33 -6.87 8.04 3.63
C LEU A 33 -5.89 9.15 3.24
N ALA A 34 -6.36 10.17 2.51
CA ALA A 34 -5.54 11.32 2.15
C ALA A 34 -5.01 12.04 3.40
N ASP A 35 -5.84 12.21 4.43
CA ASP A 35 -5.42 12.83 5.70
C ASP A 35 -4.44 11.94 6.48
N VAL A 36 -4.65 10.63 6.50
CA VAL A 36 -3.70 9.67 7.10
C VAL A 36 -2.34 9.75 6.39
N PHE A 37 -2.31 9.73 5.06
CA PHE A 37 -1.05 9.81 4.32
C PHE A 37 -0.38 11.17 4.47
N ARG A 38 -1.13 12.27 4.42
CA ARG A 38 -0.59 13.62 4.66
C ARG A 38 0.03 13.74 6.04
N THR A 39 -0.61 13.19 7.06
CA THR A 39 -0.13 13.21 8.44
C THR A 39 1.14 12.37 8.58
N THR A 40 1.10 11.13 8.10
CA THR A 40 2.24 10.20 8.20
C THR A 40 3.45 10.67 7.41
N MET A 41 3.26 11.31 6.26
CA MET A 41 4.32 11.96 5.49
C MET A 41 5.11 12.99 6.28
N VAL A 42 4.43 13.77 7.13
CA VAL A 42 5.07 14.81 7.94
C VAL A 42 5.71 14.20 9.19
N GLN A 43 5.06 13.22 9.81
CA GLN A 43 5.47 12.67 11.10
C GLN A 43 6.56 11.60 10.99
N ASN A 44 6.68 10.91 9.85
CA ASN A 44 7.59 9.79 9.69
C ASN A 44 8.73 10.15 8.73
N PRO A 45 9.92 10.53 9.24
CA PRO A 45 11.05 10.95 8.40
C PRO A 45 11.63 9.81 7.53
N GLN A 46 11.25 8.55 7.79
CA GLN A 46 11.68 7.39 6.99
C GLN A 46 10.71 7.06 5.85
N GLN A 47 9.59 7.79 5.75
CA GLN A 47 8.59 7.61 4.71
C GLN A 47 8.82 8.60 3.57
N TYR A 48 9.14 8.09 2.39
CA TYR A 48 9.43 8.88 1.20
C TYR A 48 8.37 8.65 0.14
N TRP A 49 7.85 9.72 -0.43
CA TRP A 49 6.95 9.67 -1.57
C TRP A 49 7.66 10.15 -2.82
N LEU A 50 7.54 9.35 -3.88
CA LEU A 50 7.90 9.74 -5.23
C LEU A 50 6.62 9.90 -6.02
N LYS A 51 6.52 10.99 -6.77
CA LYS A 51 5.41 11.26 -7.70
C LYS A 51 5.96 11.38 -9.12
N VAL A 52 5.18 10.90 -10.08
CA VAL A 52 5.40 11.15 -11.51
C VAL A 52 4.32 12.10 -11.97
N THR A 53 4.73 13.15 -12.68
CA THR A 53 3.81 14.14 -13.24
C THR A 53 3.87 14.10 -14.75
N ASP A 54 2.71 14.13 -15.39
CA ASP A 54 2.60 14.44 -16.80
C ASP A 54 3.11 15.87 -17.04
N LYS A 55 4.03 16.02 -17.98
CA LYS A 55 4.68 17.31 -18.27
C LYS A 55 3.74 18.31 -18.94
N GLU A 56 2.77 17.84 -19.71
CA GLU A 56 1.83 18.71 -20.43
C GLU A 56 0.75 19.25 -19.49
N THR A 57 0.17 18.36 -18.68
CA THR A 57 -0.96 18.72 -17.81
C THR A 57 -0.53 19.14 -16.40
N GLY A 58 0.67 18.75 -15.96
CA GLY A 58 1.14 18.91 -14.58
C GLY A 58 0.49 17.96 -13.58
N ASN A 59 -0.41 17.07 -14.03
CA ASN A 59 -1.13 16.14 -13.17
C ASN A 59 -0.22 15.02 -12.66
N ILE A 60 -0.48 14.54 -11.44
CA ILE A 60 0.19 13.34 -10.90
C ILE A 60 -0.43 12.11 -11.55
N ILE A 61 0.38 11.38 -12.32
CA ILE A 61 -0.07 10.19 -13.08
C ILE A 61 0.42 8.87 -12.45
N ALA A 62 1.39 8.93 -11.55
CA ALA A 62 1.82 7.78 -10.77
C ALA A 62 2.45 8.22 -9.46
N GLY A 63 2.51 7.30 -8.50
CA GLY A 63 3.17 7.54 -7.22
C GLY A 63 3.64 6.27 -6.57
N SER A 64 4.66 6.39 -5.73
CA SER A 64 5.12 5.31 -4.87
C SER A 64 5.51 5.83 -3.50
N MET A 65 5.24 5.01 -2.48
CA MET A 65 5.62 5.26 -1.09
C MET A 65 6.65 4.22 -0.66
N TRP A 66 7.77 4.71 -0.14
CA TRP A 66 8.91 3.91 0.29
C TRP A 66 9.17 4.14 1.77
N MET A 67 9.58 3.07 2.45
CA MET A 67 10.18 3.12 3.78
C MET A 67 11.68 2.89 3.61
N ILE A 68 12.49 3.88 3.96
CA ILE A 68 13.95 3.84 3.79
C ILE A 68 14.59 3.77 5.16
N HIS A 69 15.38 2.74 5.43
CA HIS A 69 16.07 2.54 6.70
C HIS A 69 17.55 2.25 6.40
N PRO A 70 18.40 3.28 6.25
CA PRO A 70 19.75 3.11 5.70
C PRO A 70 20.75 2.55 6.72
N THR A 71 20.53 2.78 8.01
CA THR A 71 21.48 2.45 9.08
C THR A 71 20.84 1.72 10.27
N VAL A 72 19.51 1.60 10.29
CA VAL A 72 18.75 1.02 11.41
C VAL A 72 17.88 -0.13 10.93
N VAL A 73 17.63 -1.08 11.81
CA VAL A 73 16.61 -2.11 11.60
C VAL A 73 15.35 -1.66 12.34
N PRO A 74 14.27 -1.27 11.64
CA PRO A 74 13.07 -0.79 12.30
C PRO A 74 12.36 -1.93 13.02
N THR A 75 11.82 -1.65 14.20
CA THR A 75 10.86 -2.55 14.85
C THR A 75 9.59 -2.63 14.00
N VAL A 76 9.05 -3.83 13.81
CA VAL A 76 7.79 -4.05 13.10
C VAL A 76 6.65 -4.11 14.13
N PRO A 77 5.85 -3.03 14.31
CA PRO A 77 4.73 -3.03 15.24
C PRO A 77 3.62 -3.96 14.76
N ASP A 78 2.76 -4.38 15.69
CA ASP A 78 1.52 -5.09 15.35
C ASP A 78 0.58 -4.15 14.57
N ASP A 79 -0.15 -4.70 13.60
CA ASP A 79 -1.13 -3.94 12.84
C ASP A 79 -2.48 -3.89 13.58
N THR A 80 -2.57 -2.94 14.51
CA THR A 80 -3.77 -2.72 15.34
C THR A 80 -4.77 -1.76 14.69
N ARG A 81 -4.64 -1.47 13.39
CA ARG A 81 -5.51 -0.51 12.72
C ARG A 81 -6.98 -0.94 12.85
N PRO A 82 -7.90 0.02 13.14
CA PRO A 82 -9.32 -0.27 13.19
C PRO A 82 -9.84 -0.56 11.78
N LEU A 83 -10.78 -1.50 11.67
CA LEU A 83 -11.42 -1.92 10.40
C LEU A 83 -12.95 -1.71 10.48
N PRO A 84 -13.43 -0.48 10.72
CA PRO A 84 -14.85 -0.21 11.00
C PRO A 84 -15.76 -0.54 9.80
N TRP A 85 -15.23 -0.47 8.57
CA TRP A 85 -15.98 -0.84 7.36
C TRP A 85 -16.27 -2.35 7.24
N LEU A 86 -15.76 -3.17 8.17
CA LEU A 86 -16.03 -4.61 8.24
C LEU A 86 -16.84 -5.00 9.49
N ASP A 87 -17.36 -4.04 10.26
CA ASP A 87 -18.10 -4.32 11.49
C ASP A 87 -19.38 -5.12 11.24
N SER A 88 -20.02 -4.93 10.07
CA SER A 88 -21.18 -5.72 9.63
C SER A 88 -20.84 -7.10 9.05
N ALA A 89 -19.55 -7.42 8.89
CA ALA A 89 -19.06 -8.67 8.27
C ALA A 89 -17.94 -9.30 9.11
N PRO A 90 -18.26 -9.87 10.30
CA PRO A 90 -17.27 -10.35 11.26
C PRO A 90 -16.31 -11.40 10.69
N ASP A 91 -16.81 -12.32 9.88
CA ASP A 91 -15.97 -13.36 9.24
C ASP A 91 -14.96 -12.75 8.25
N LYS A 92 -15.40 -11.77 7.44
CA LYS A 92 -14.50 -11.02 6.54
C LYS A 92 -13.47 -10.23 7.37
N LYS A 93 -13.91 -9.56 8.44
CA LYS A 93 -13.03 -8.83 9.36
C LYS A 93 -11.95 -9.72 9.97
N GLN A 94 -12.30 -10.93 10.37
CA GLN A 94 -11.35 -11.91 10.91
C GLN A 94 -10.32 -12.34 9.86
N ARG A 95 -10.76 -12.66 8.63
CA ARG A 95 -9.84 -13.02 7.53
C ARG A 95 -8.87 -11.89 7.18
N VAL A 96 -9.39 -10.65 7.09
CA VAL A 96 -8.56 -9.46 6.89
C VAL A 96 -7.54 -9.30 8.03
N ARG A 97 -7.94 -9.50 9.29
CA ARG A 97 -6.98 -9.44 10.42
C ARG A 97 -5.89 -10.50 10.29
N GLN A 98 -6.24 -11.74 9.99
CA GLN A 98 -5.27 -12.83 9.80
C GLN A 98 -4.26 -12.53 8.68
N ALA A 99 -4.72 -11.99 7.55
CA ALA A 99 -3.83 -11.61 6.45
C ALA A 99 -2.91 -10.43 6.82
N LEU A 100 -3.38 -9.45 7.61
CA LEU A 100 -2.54 -8.38 8.16
C LEU A 100 -1.47 -8.91 9.13
N ASP A 101 -1.86 -9.84 10.01
CA ASP A 101 -0.96 -10.48 10.98
C ASP A 101 0.10 -11.33 10.26
N GLN A 102 -0.29 -12.08 9.23
CA GLN A 102 0.63 -12.83 8.39
C GLN A 102 1.64 -11.89 7.69
N GLY A 103 1.17 -10.79 7.11
CA GLY A 103 2.03 -9.76 6.53
C GLY A 103 3.02 -9.17 7.54
N THR A 104 2.57 -8.95 8.77
CA THR A 104 3.42 -8.48 9.89
C THR A 104 4.47 -9.52 10.28
N SER A 105 4.08 -10.80 10.37
CA SER A 105 5.00 -11.91 10.65
C SER A 105 6.09 -12.06 9.58
N ILE A 106 5.71 -11.95 8.30
CA ILE A 106 6.66 -11.96 7.19
C ILE A 106 7.65 -10.79 7.30
N LYS A 107 7.17 -9.56 7.56
CA LYS A 107 8.03 -8.40 7.76
C LYS A 107 9.00 -8.61 8.94
N ARG A 108 8.53 -9.12 10.08
CA ARG A 108 9.39 -9.45 11.24
C ARG A 108 10.48 -10.45 10.87
N ARG A 109 10.16 -11.44 10.05
CA ARG A 109 11.13 -12.44 9.59
C ARG A 109 12.17 -11.85 8.65
N LEU A 110 11.76 -11.00 7.71
CA LEU A 110 12.61 -10.48 6.63
C LEU A 110 13.39 -9.21 6.99
N TYR A 111 12.81 -8.31 7.80
CA TYR A 111 13.41 -7.01 8.12
C TYR A 111 14.43 -7.15 9.25
N ARG A 112 15.56 -7.80 8.93
CA ARG A 112 16.65 -8.09 9.88
C ARG A 112 17.89 -7.21 9.69
N GLN A 113 17.89 -6.36 8.67
CA GLN A 113 18.99 -5.48 8.30
C GLN A 113 18.45 -4.15 7.75
N PRO A 114 19.29 -3.10 7.67
CA PRO A 114 18.96 -1.89 6.94
C PRO A 114 18.45 -2.21 5.53
N HIS A 115 17.36 -1.57 5.11
CA HIS A 115 16.66 -1.90 3.87
C HIS A 115 15.84 -0.74 3.34
N VAL A 116 15.40 -0.90 2.08
CA VAL A 116 14.40 -0.06 1.44
C VAL A 116 13.19 -0.94 1.11
N ALA A 117 12.01 -0.52 1.54
CA ALA A 117 10.77 -1.27 1.31
C ALA A 117 9.73 -0.41 0.57
N LEU A 118 9.31 -0.88 -0.59
CA LEU A 118 8.14 -0.37 -1.28
C LEU A 118 6.87 -0.74 -0.49
N ARG A 119 6.00 0.25 -0.23
CA ARG A 119 4.76 0.06 0.53
C ARG A 119 3.51 0.31 -0.29
N ILE A 120 3.55 1.32 -1.16
CA ILE A 120 2.43 1.68 -2.05
C ILE A 120 3.04 1.99 -3.41
N MET A 121 2.39 1.54 -4.46
CA MET A 121 2.64 1.98 -5.82
C MET A 121 1.32 2.04 -6.56
N PHE A 122 1.11 3.10 -7.31
CA PHE A 122 -0.08 3.27 -8.14
C PHE A 122 0.28 4.02 -9.43
N THR A 123 -0.53 3.77 -10.45
CA THR A 123 -0.49 4.49 -11.72
C THR A 123 -1.94 4.79 -12.08
N ASP A 124 -2.18 5.99 -12.59
CA ASP A 124 -3.46 6.36 -13.17
C ASP A 124 -3.82 5.38 -14.29
N THR A 125 -5.09 4.99 -14.37
CA THR A 125 -5.55 3.97 -15.33
C THR A 125 -5.23 4.33 -16.77
N ASP A 126 -5.27 5.62 -17.12
CA ASP A 126 -5.05 6.10 -18.48
C ASP A 126 -3.57 6.04 -18.90
N TYR A 127 -2.67 5.91 -17.91
CA TYR A 127 -1.21 5.84 -18.07
C TYR A 127 -0.64 4.44 -17.76
N THR A 128 -1.50 3.44 -17.54
CA THR A 128 -1.05 2.06 -17.32
C THR A 128 -0.40 1.45 -18.57
N ARG A 129 0.54 0.51 -18.37
CA ARG A 129 1.31 -0.18 -19.44
C ARG A 129 2.19 0.74 -20.31
N ARG A 130 2.51 1.94 -19.82
CA ARG A 130 3.41 2.90 -20.48
C ARG A 130 4.76 3.05 -19.78
N GLY A 131 5.06 2.24 -18.77
CA GLY A 131 6.30 2.38 -18.00
C GLY A 131 6.36 3.59 -17.06
N GLY A 132 5.27 4.36 -16.94
CA GLY A 132 5.24 5.61 -16.16
C GLY A 132 5.71 6.83 -16.95
N GLU A 133 5.64 6.76 -18.29
CA GLU A 133 5.91 7.86 -19.22
C GLU A 133 4.62 8.50 -19.76
#